data_AF-A0A382GZC7-F1
#
_entry.id   AF-A0A382GZC7-F1
#
_cell.length_a   1.000
_cell.length_b   1.000
_cell.length_c   1.000
_cell.angle_alpha   90.00
_cell.angle_beta   90.00
_cell.angle_gamma   90.00
#
_symmetry.space_group_name_H-M   'P 1'
#
loop_
_entity.id
_entity.type
_entity.pdbx_description
1 polymer ?
#
loop_
_entity_poly.entity_id
_entity_poly.type
_entity_poly.pdbx_seq_one_letter_code
_entity_poly.pdbx_strand_id
1 'polypeptide(L)'
;MHQENASSSLLVLGTAQDGGYPHTGCSEDCCREAWKDLNQKRLIASLAILDSNDCFLVDITPDFKYQLQLIERHINEKPRISGICITHAHLGHYMGLLELGLE
;
A
#
# COMPACT_ATOMS: atom_id res chain seq x y z
N MET A 1 37.31 -2.39 1.70
CA MET A 1 35.99 -2.29 1.05
C MET A 1 35.01 -1.88 2.12
N HIS A 2 34.62 -0.61 2.15
CA HIS A 2 33.58 -0.14 3.04
C HIS A 2 32.24 -0.65 2.50
N GLN A 3 31.58 -1.48 3.28
CA GLN A 3 30.21 -1.90 3.04
C GLN A 3 29.35 -0.79 3.63
N GLU A 4 28.81 0.08 2.76
CA GLU A 4 27.76 1.02 3.17
C GLU A 4 26.56 0.18 3.65
N ASN A 5 26.05 0.49 4.85
CA ASN A 5 24.86 -0.14 5.38
C ASN A 5 23.67 0.23 4.49
N ALA A 6 23.36 -0.57 3.47
CA ALA A 6 22.07 -0.54 2.82
C ALA A 6 21.03 -0.95 3.86
N SER A 7 20.33 0.02 4.45
CA SER A 7 19.28 -0.29 5.42
C SER A 7 18.02 -0.66 4.66
N SER A 8 17.71 -1.95 4.59
CA SER A 8 16.39 -2.38 4.14
C SER A 8 15.34 -1.99 5.18
N SER A 9 14.18 -1.53 4.74
CA SER A 9 13.07 -1.18 5.61
C SER A 9 11.77 -1.84 5.16
N LEU A 10 10.82 -1.96 6.09
CA LEU A 10 9.48 -2.46 5.84
C LEU A 10 8.48 -1.34 6.12
N LEU A 11 7.66 -1.01 5.13
CA LEU A 11 6.61 -0.01 5.24
C LEU A 11 5.24 -0.69 5.17
N VAL A 12 4.40 -0.42 6.18
CA VAL A 12 3.01 -0.86 6.20
C VAL A 12 2.17 0.14 5.40
N LEU A 13 1.60 -0.31 4.28
CA LEU A 13 0.85 0.55 3.35
C LEU A 13 -0.65 0.53 3.64
N GLY A 14 -1.13 -0.57 4.21
CA GLY A 14 -2.51 -0.73 4.63
C GLY A 14 -2.67 -1.89 5.59
N THR A 15 -3.77 -1.88 6.34
CA THR A 15 -4.06 -2.87 7.38
C THR A 15 -5.54 -3.26 7.42
N ALA A 16 -6.36 -2.72 6.53
CA ALA A 16 -7.77 -3.08 6.42
C ALA A 16 -7.94 -4.33 5.55
N GLN A 17 -9.07 -5.02 5.72
CA GLN A 17 -9.51 -6.03 4.76
C GLN A 17 -9.95 -5.36 3.44
N ASP A 18 -10.25 -6.17 2.43
CA ASP A 18 -11.00 -5.77 1.23
C ASP A 18 -12.12 -4.76 1.55
N GLY A 19 -12.21 -3.72 0.72
CA GLY A 19 -13.16 -2.62 0.89
C GLY A 19 -12.66 -1.47 1.79
N GLY A 20 -11.49 -1.63 2.42
CA GLY A 20 -10.84 -0.58 3.19
C GLY A 20 -11.59 -0.21 4.47
N TYR A 21 -11.16 0.87 5.12
CA TYR A 21 -11.84 1.44 6.27
C TYR A 21 -11.83 2.98 6.20
N PRO A 22 -12.99 3.63 6.34
CA PRO A 22 -14.33 3.06 6.53
C PRO A 22 -14.82 2.24 5.32
N HIS A 23 -15.57 1.16 5.59
CA HIS A 23 -16.03 0.24 4.54
C HIS A 23 -17.22 0.84 3.77
N THR A 24 -17.32 0.54 2.47
CA THR A 24 -18.40 1.03 1.59
C THR A 24 -19.79 0.72 2.16
N GLY A 25 -20.62 1.75 2.31
CA GLY A 25 -21.99 1.60 2.81
C GLY A 25 -22.12 1.32 4.31
N CYS A 26 -21.01 1.20 5.05
CA CYS A 26 -21.02 1.04 6.50
C CYS A 26 -21.54 2.31 7.17
N SER A 27 -22.63 2.17 7.93
CA SER A 27 -23.25 3.25 8.68
C SER A 27 -23.02 3.16 10.19
N GLU A 28 -22.28 2.16 10.69
CA GLU A 28 -21.94 2.01 12.10
C GLU A 28 -21.10 3.18 12.65
N ASP A 29 -21.12 3.39 13.97
CA ASP A 29 -20.42 4.52 14.62
C ASP A 29 -18.93 4.59 14.25
N CYS A 30 -18.24 3.45 14.27
CA CYS A 30 -16.82 3.38 13.91
C CYS A 30 -16.56 3.87 12.48
N CYS A 31 -17.46 3.59 11.54
CA CYS A 31 -17.34 4.07 10.15
C CYS A 31 -17.71 5.54 10.05
N ARG A 32 -18.78 5.98 10.73
CA ARG A 32 -19.20 7.40 10.76
C ARG A 32 -18.10 8.32 11.30
N GLU A 33 -17.37 7.87 12.31
CA GLU A 33 -16.21 8.58 12.87
C GLU A 33 -15.05 8.61 11.88
N ALA A 34 -14.68 7.46 11.30
CA ALA A 34 -13.59 7.38 10.33
C ALA A 34 -13.86 8.11 9.00
N TRP A 35 -15.13 8.36 8.65
CA TRP A 35 -15.49 9.25 7.54
C TRP A 35 -15.16 10.71 7.83
N LYS A 36 -15.22 11.14 9.09
CA LYS A 36 -14.97 12.53 9.53
C LYS A 36 -13.50 12.80 9.83
N ASP A 37 -12.77 11.78 10.27
CA ASP A 37 -11.36 11.88 10.63
C ASP A 37 -10.48 11.08 9.66
N LEU A 38 -9.71 11.80 8.83
CA LEU A 38 -8.81 11.20 7.85
C LEU A 38 -7.73 10.32 8.50
N ASN A 39 -7.35 10.57 9.76
CA ASN A 39 -6.34 9.78 10.46
C ASN A 39 -6.82 8.38 10.83
N GLN A 40 -8.14 8.16 10.82
CA GLN A 40 -8.71 6.84 11.09
C GLN A 40 -8.86 5.99 9.83
N LYS A 41 -8.70 6.57 8.64
CA LYS A 41 -8.78 5.82 7.39
C LYS A 41 -7.65 4.80 7.29
N ARG A 42 -7.98 3.60 6.83
CA ARG A 42 -7.01 2.52 6.59
C ARG A 42 -7.21 1.97 5.19
N LEU A 43 -6.11 1.89 4.44
CA LEU A 43 -6.06 1.28 3.12
C LEU A 43 -6.07 -0.25 3.25
N ILE A 44 -6.41 -0.92 2.16
CA ILE A 44 -6.39 -2.39 2.05
C ILE A 44 -4.98 -2.91 2.34
N ALA A 45 -4.90 -4.06 3.03
CA ALA A 45 -3.66 -4.67 3.48
C ALA A 45 -2.62 -4.82 2.36
N SER A 46 -1.45 -4.21 2.57
CA SER A 46 -0.29 -4.29 1.67
C SER A 46 0.97 -3.85 2.42
N LEU A 47 2.12 -4.37 1.99
CA LEU A 47 3.44 -4.00 2.50
C LEU A 47 4.36 -3.59 1.36
N ALA A 48 5.28 -2.67 1.63
CA ALA A 48 6.46 -2.44 0.80
C ALA A 48 7.72 -2.86 1.57
N ILE A 49 8.53 -3.69 0.93
CA ILE A 49 9.91 -3.96 1.34
C ILE A 49 10.79 -3.04 0.51
N LEU A 50 11.54 -2.17 1.18
CA LEU A 50 12.37 -1.16 0.56
C LEU A 50 13.84 -1.49 0.76
N ASP A 51 14.62 -1.35 -0.30
CA ASP A 51 16.08 -1.38 -0.26
C ASP A 51 16.61 -0.26 -1.15
N SER A 52 17.09 0.81 -0.52
CA SER A 52 17.42 2.06 -1.22
C SER A 52 16.22 2.61 -2.01
N ASN A 53 16.27 2.64 -3.35
CA ASN A 53 15.15 3.05 -4.20
C ASN A 53 14.32 1.86 -4.75
N ASP A 54 14.73 0.63 -4.44
CA ASP A 54 13.99 -0.56 -4.83
C ASP A 54 12.83 -0.82 -3.90
N CYS A 55 11.67 -1.10 -4.50
CA CYS A 55 10.45 -1.42 -3.79
C CYS A 55 9.90 -2.77 -4.26
N PHE A 56 9.78 -3.70 -3.33
CA PHE A 56 9.09 -4.97 -3.54
C PHE A 56 7.75 -4.94 -2.80
N LEU A 57 6.65 -5.08 -3.54
CA LEU A 57 5.30 -5.01 -2.97
C LEU A 57 4.84 -6.41 -2.55
N VAL A 58 4.21 -6.49 -1.38
CA VAL A 58 3.38 -7.62 -0.98
C VAL A 58 1.92 -7.17 -1.14
N ASP A 59 1.25 -7.79 -2.10
CA ASP A 59 -0.07 -7.42 -2.63
C ASP A 59 -0.13 -6.03 -3.27
N ILE A 60 -0.82 -5.92 -4.40
CA ILE A 60 -1.08 -4.66 -5.11
C ILE A 60 -2.59 -4.41 -5.15
N THR A 61 -3.03 -3.58 -4.21
CA THR A 61 -4.45 -3.44 -3.87
C THR A 61 -5.14 -2.39 -4.75
N PRO A 62 -6.49 -2.32 -4.77
CA PRO A 62 -7.21 -1.19 -5.37
C PRO A 62 -6.78 0.20 -4.85
N ASP A 63 -6.15 0.28 -3.67
CA ASP A 63 -5.64 1.52 -3.10
C ASP A 63 -4.22 1.89 -3.60
N PHE A 64 -3.67 1.15 -4.57
CA PHE A 64 -2.26 1.25 -4.97
C PHE A 64 -1.78 2.68 -5.26
N LYS A 65 -2.59 3.51 -5.91
CA LYS A 65 -2.21 4.93 -6.17
C LYS A 65 -1.93 5.73 -4.90
N TYR A 66 -2.66 5.48 -3.81
CA TYR A 66 -2.42 6.12 -2.53
C TYR A 66 -1.25 5.48 -1.80
N GLN A 67 -1.13 4.15 -1.89
CA GLN A 67 -0.01 3.39 -1.31
C GLN A 67 1.33 3.80 -1.96
N LEU A 68 1.35 4.02 -3.28
CA LEU A 68 2.51 4.51 -4.00
C LEU A 68 2.93 5.89 -3.51
N GLN A 69 1.98 6.81 -3.28
CA GLN A 69 2.29 8.12 -2.69
C GLN A 69 2.88 8.01 -1.27
N LEU A 70 2.44 7.03 -0.48
CA LEU A 70 3.03 6.78 0.85
C LEU A 70 4.49 6.34 0.72
N ILE A 71 4.78 5.45 -0.23
CA ILE A 71 6.15 5.01 -0.51
C ILE A 71 7.00 6.20 -0.97
N GLU A 72 6.53 6.98 -1.95
CA GLU A 72 7.23 8.14 -2.50
C GLU A 72 7.58 9.16 -1.42
N ARG A 73 6.66 9.44 -0.50
CA ARG A 73 6.89 10.33 0.64
C ARG A 73 7.88 9.74 1.65
N HIS A 74 7.87 8.42 1.85
CA HIS A 74 8.76 7.75 2.79
C HIS A 74 10.22 7.78 2.31
N ILE A 75 10.46 7.57 1.01
CA ILE A 75 11.80 7.57 0.42
C ILE A 75 12.22 8.92 -0.19
N ASN A 76 11.29 9.87 -0.32
CA ASN A 76 11.47 11.18 -0.95
C ASN A 76 11.94 11.11 -2.43
N GLU A 77 11.50 10.07 -3.15
CA GLU A 77 11.79 9.81 -4.56
C GLU A 77 10.68 8.92 -5.16
N LYS A 78 10.61 8.81 -6.50
CA LYS A 78 9.79 7.79 -7.16
C LYS A 78 10.45 6.41 -7.03
N PRO A 79 9.79 5.40 -6.43
CA PRO A 79 10.35 4.07 -6.24
C PRO A 79 10.51 3.31 -7.56
N ARG A 80 11.52 2.45 -7.63
CA ARG A 80 11.63 1.40 -8.65
C ARG A 80 10.90 0.15 -8.15
N ILE A 81 9.69 -0.09 -8.65
CA ILE A 81 8.95 -1.34 -8.37
C ILE A 81 9.73 -2.51 -8.97
N SER A 82 10.37 -3.28 -8.11
CA SER A 82 11.28 -4.38 -8.46
C SER A 82 10.60 -5.74 -8.47
N GLY A 83 9.43 -5.84 -7.86
CA GLY A 83 8.61 -7.05 -7.88
C GLY A 83 7.30 -6.88 -7.10
N ILE A 84 6.37 -7.78 -7.37
CA ILE A 84 5.07 -7.86 -6.70
C ILE A 84 4.85 -9.32 -6.32
N CYS A 85 4.68 -9.59 -5.03
CA CYS A 85 4.24 -10.88 -4.53
C CYS A 85 2.75 -10.80 -4.21
N ILE A 86 1.93 -11.53 -4.95
CA ILE A 86 0.51 -11.69 -4.65
C ILE A 86 0.36 -12.87 -3.69
N THR A 87 -0.17 -12.60 -2.49
CA THR A 87 -0.33 -13.63 -1.46
C THR A 87 -1.40 -14.65 -1.84
N HIS A 88 -2.51 -14.18 -2.44
CA HIS A 88 -3.60 -15.03 -2.94
C HIS A 88 -4.52 -14.28 -3.92
N ALA A 89 -5.35 -15.02 -4.65
CA ALA A 89 -6.17 -14.52 -5.76
C ALA A 89 -7.55 -13.97 -5.32
N HIS A 90 -7.58 -13.05 -4.35
CA HIS A 90 -8.75 -12.24 -4.04
C HIS A 90 -8.57 -10.81 -4.59
N LEU A 91 -9.66 -10.18 -5.03
CA LEU A 91 -9.61 -8.90 -5.74
C LEU A 91 -8.90 -7.80 -4.94
N GLY A 92 -9.04 -7.78 -3.61
CA GLY A 92 -8.33 -6.83 -2.74
C GLY A 92 -6.80 -6.90 -2.84
N HIS A 93 -6.23 -8.01 -3.31
CA HIS A 93 -4.79 -8.28 -3.27
C HIS A 93 -4.08 -8.13 -4.63
N TYR A 94 -4.82 -8.12 -5.75
CA TYR A 94 -4.22 -8.02 -7.09
C TYR A 94 -4.87 -6.99 -8.02
N MET A 95 -6.03 -6.43 -7.68
CA MET A 95 -6.74 -5.53 -8.59
C MET A 95 -5.99 -4.22 -8.88
N GLY A 96 -5.02 -3.83 -8.03
CA GLY A 96 -4.15 -2.69 -8.29
C GLY A 96 -3.22 -2.87 -9.50
N LEU A 97 -3.09 -4.08 -10.05
CA LEU A 97 -2.39 -4.31 -11.32
C LEU A 97 -2.97 -3.46 -12.47
N LEU A 98 -4.25 -3.10 -12.40
CA LEU A 98 -4.90 -2.22 -13.39
C LEU A 98 -4.23 -0.83 -13.47
N GLU A 99 -3.62 -0.36 -12.39
CA GLU A 99 -2.94 0.96 -12.33
C GLU A 99 -1.54 0.92 -12.98
N LEU A 100 -1.07 -0.25 -13.45
CA LEU A 100 0.19 -0.40 -14.18
C LEU A 100 0.00 -0.43 -15.71
N GLY A 101 -1.26 -0.46 -16.17
CA GLY A 101 -1.61 -0.44 -17.58
C GLY A 101 -1.29 0.90 -18.26
N LEU A 102 -1.21 0.86 -19.59
CA LEU A 102 -1.13 2.06 -20.44
C LEU A 102 -2.40 2.23 -21.31
N GLU A 103 -3.36 1.32 -21.15
CA GLU A 103 -4.62 1.20 -21.89
C GLU A 103 -5.76 2.13 -21.43
#